data_AF-A0A1J5JVK2-F1
#
_entry.id   AF-A0A1J5JVK2-F1
#
_cell.length_a   1.000
_cell.length_b   1.000
_cell.length_c   1.000
_cell.angle_alpha   90.00
_cell.angle_beta   90.00
_cell.angle_gamma   90.00
#
_symmetry.space_group_name_H-M   'P 1'
#
loop_
_entity.id
_entity.type
_entity.pdbx_description
1 polymer ?
#
loop_
_entity_poly.entity_id
_entity_poly.type
_entity_poly.pdbx_seq_one_letter_code
_entity_poly.pdbx_strand_id
1 'polypeptide(L)'
;MELREFLFAPLEGKKFSFKITSREKGIFSGAARLEQQARELGLEFTILASEGAPLEPGSCILRGQGGAEEVIRAEEMLLGAIGKPSGVATAAADFVRRAGGRIKVVCGAWKKVAPEVRSDLRRAIATGGAGVRITDRPFIYLDKNYVRLLGGVGPAVARARAYDPERVIAVQLRGELQPVAVEAAVAAEAGAGILMVDTGNLRDLKAAVTAARTGGWREQVQIAFAGGVTPAGLEAVIAAGADIVDVGRAIIDAPLLDLSMDVAE
;
A
#
# COMPACT_ATOMS: atom_id res chain seq x y z
N MET A 1 4.73 44.42 8.51
CA MET A 1 4.36 43.49 9.58
C MET A 1 3.40 42.49 8.97
N GLU A 2 3.83 41.25 8.84
CA GLU A 2 2.94 40.18 8.39
C GLU A 2 1.79 39.99 9.40
N LEU A 3 0.64 39.48 8.93
CA LEU A 3 -0.54 39.29 9.77
C LEU A 3 -0.24 38.47 11.03
N ARG A 4 0.57 37.41 10.90
CA ARG A 4 0.96 36.54 12.03
C ARG A 4 1.84 37.27 13.04
N GLU A 5 2.79 38.09 12.61
CA GLU A 5 3.62 38.90 13.50
C GLU A 5 2.76 39.84 14.35
N PHE A 6 1.77 40.50 13.72
CA PHE A 6 0.86 41.39 14.44
C PHE A 6 -0.01 40.63 15.45
N LEU A 7 -0.59 39.50 15.05
CA LEU A 7 -1.46 38.69 15.90
C LEU A 7 -0.70 38.06 17.07
N PHE A 8 0.57 37.70 16.89
CA PHE A 8 1.38 37.00 17.88
C PHE A 8 2.31 37.90 18.70
N ALA A 9 2.46 39.18 18.36
CA ALA A 9 3.24 40.13 19.16
C ALA A 9 2.88 40.13 20.66
N PRO A 10 1.59 40.07 21.08
CA PRO A 10 1.24 39.98 22.52
C PRO A 10 1.57 38.63 23.18
N LEU A 11 2.01 37.65 22.40
CA LEU A 11 2.31 36.28 22.81
C LEU A 11 3.81 35.97 22.81
N GLU A 12 4.66 36.96 22.52
CA GLU A 12 6.11 36.79 22.47
C GLU A 12 6.66 36.21 23.78
N GLY A 13 7.53 35.21 23.68
CA GLY A 13 8.11 34.49 24.82
C GLY A 13 7.17 33.50 25.52
N LYS A 14 5.87 33.44 25.18
CA LYS A 14 4.94 32.44 25.72
C LYS A 14 5.11 31.10 25.01
N LYS A 15 4.85 30.03 25.75
CA LYS A 15 4.80 28.66 25.24
C LYS A 15 3.38 28.13 25.36
N PHE A 16 2.93 27.41 24.33
CA PHE A 16 1.61 26.83 24.23
C PHE A 16 1.74 25.32 24.07
N SER A 17 1.00 24.58 24.89
CA SER A 17 0.95 23.13 24.81
C SER A 17 -0.09 22.72 23.77
N PHE A 18 0.11 21.60 23.10
CA PHE A 18 -0.88 21.03 22.18
C PHE A 18 -0.81 19.51 22.16
N LYS A 19 -1.86 18.90 21.62
CA LYS A 19 -1.90 17.45 21.37
C LYS A 19 -2.40 17.17 19.97
N ILE A 20 -1.88 16.11 19.37
CA ILE A 20 -2.43 15.49 18.17
C ILE A 20 -3.20 14.23 18.59
N THR A 21 -4.46 14.14 18.15
CA THR A 21 -5.35 13.01 18.46
C THR A 21 -6.03 12.45 17.22
N SER A 22 -6.30 11.15 17.22
CA SER A 22 -7.14 10.51 16.20
C SER A 22 -8.61 10.78 16.47
N ARG A 23 -9.40 11.10 15.44
CA ARG A 23 -10.87 11.24 15.53
C ARG A 23 -11.61 9.98 15.12
N GLU A 24 -10.93 9.07 14.43
CA GLU A 24 -11.49 7.80 13.98
C GLU A 24 -10.57 6.61 14.31
N LYS A 25 -11.04 5.41 13.99
CA LYS A 25 -10.25 4.19 14.10
C LYS A 25 -9.25 4.09 12.95
N GLY A 26 -8.03 3.65 13.23
CA GLY A 26 -7.03 3.47 12.17
C GLY A 26 -5.76 2.78 12.62
N ILE A 27 -4.76 2.81 11.75
CA ILE A 27 -3.39 2.37 12.01
C ILE A 27 -2.48 3.57 11.88
N PHE A 28 -1.72 3.88 12.93
CA PHE A 28 -0.77 4.99 12.88
C PHE A 28 0.39 4.67 11.94
N SER A 29 0.68 5.56 11.00
CA SER A 29 1.89 5.48 10.18
C SER A 29 2.50 6.84 9.91
N GLY A 30 3.84 6.88 9.85
CA GLY A 30 4.60 8.11 9.60
C GLY A 30 5.39 8.61 10.81
N ALA A 31 5.66 7.76 11.80
CA ALA A 31 6.29 8.16 13.07
C ALA A 31 7.64 8.89 12.86
N ALA A 32 8.49 8.36 11.98
CA ALA A 32 9.78 8.97 11.68
C ALA A 32 9.67 10.35 11.00
N ARG A 33 8.66 10.53 10.13
CA ARG A 33 8.43 11.80 9.43
C ARG A 33 7.85 12.85 10.39
N LEU A 34 6.93 12.42 11.26
CA LEU A 34 6.38 13.23 12.35
C LEU A 34 7.50 13.75 13.26
N GLU A 35 8.38 12.85 13.70
CA GLU A 35 9.52 13.20 14.56
C GLU A 35 10.47 14.20 13.87
N GLN A 36 10.81 13.94 12.61
CA GLN A 36 11.68 14.83 11.84
C GLN A 36 11.09 16.24 11.76
N GLN A 37 9.83 16.38 11.35
CA GLN A 37 9.21 17.69 11.16
C GLN A 37 8.97 18.43 12.49
N ALA A 38 8.66 17.71 13.56
CA ALA A 38 8.53 18.32 14.88
C ALA A 38 9.88 18.91 15.36
N ARG A 39 11.00 18.24 15.07
CA ARG A 39 12.35 18.77 15.32
C ARG A 39 12.69 19.96 14.43
N GLU A 40 12.35 19.92 13.14
CA GLU A 40 12.59 21.03 12.19
C GLU A 40 11.82 22.30 12.59
N LEU A 41 10.66 22.15 13.24
CA LEU A 41 9.88 23.23 13.82
C LEU A 41 10.40 23.72 15.19
N GLY A 42 11.42 23.09 15.78
CA GLY A 42 11.95 23.49 17.08
C GLY A 42 11.00 23.24 18.25
N LEU A 43 10.08 22.28 18.12
CA LEU A 43 9.11 21.95 19.16
C LEU A 43 9.74 21.10 20.27
N GLU A 44 9.27 21.28 21.50
CA GLU A 44 9.45 20.31 22.58
C GLU A 44 8.30 19.30 22.48
N PHE A 45 8.58 18.01 22.34
CA PHE A 45 7.52 17.04 22.09
C PHE A 45 7.78 15.63 22.64
N THR A 46 6.71 14.85 22.72
CA THR A 46 6.73 13.41 22.99
C THR A 46 5.75 12.71 22.06
N ILE A 47 6.25 11.76 21.28
CA ILE A 47 5.42 10.86 20.49
C ILE A 47 4.95 9.72 21.39
N LEU A 48 3.64 9.50 21.43
CA LEU A 48 2.97 8.50 22.28
C LEU A 48 2.50 7.28 21.48
N ALA A 49 2.26 7.40 20.17
CA ALA A 49 1.91 6.29 19.31
C ALA A 49 3.13 5.74 18.58
N SER A 50 3.33 4.42 18.62
CA SER A 50 4.38 3.73 17.84
C SER A 50 3.91 3.43 16.42
N GLU A 51 4.81 3.40 15.44
CA GLU A 51 4.49 3.00 14.05
C GLU A 51 3.73 1.66 14.03
N GLY A 52 2.59 1.61 13.34
CA GLY A 52 1.71 0.43 13.30
C GLY A 52 0.77 0.26 14.48
N ALA A 53 0.78 1.17 15.46
CA ALA A 53 -0.15 1.10 16.58
C ALA A 53 -1.60 1.29 16.10
N PRO A 54 -2.55 0.50 16.62
CA PRO A 54 -3.97 0.76 16.41
C PRO A 54 -4.36 2.06 17.10
N LEU A 55 -5.17 2.85 16.41
CA LEU A 55 -5.75 4.09 16.91
C LEU A 55 -7.26 3.91 17.07
N GLU A 56 -7.78 4.45 18.16
CA GLU A 56 -9.20 4.64 18.45
C GLU A 56 -9.50 6.15 18.54
N PRO A 57 -10.77 6.59 18.38
CA PRO A 57 -11.15 7.97 18.63
C PRO A 57 -10.64 8.46 20.01
N GLY A 58 -9.94 9.59 20.02
CA GLY A 58 -9.29 10.16 21.20
C GLY A 58 -7.87 9.65 21.48
N SER A 59 -7.35 8.69 20.71
CA SER A 59 -5.97 8.21 20.86
C SER A 59 -4.99 9.36 20.64
N CYS A 60 -4.13 9.61 21.62
CA CYS A 60 -3.13 10.67 21.56
C CYS A 60 -1.86 10.16 20.86
N ILE A 61 -1.47 10.83 19.78
CA ILE A 61 -0.34 10.47 18.94
C ILE A 61 0.92 11.22 19.38
N LEU A 62 0.77 12.52 19.64
CA LEU A 62 1.87 13.40 20.03
C LEU A 62 1.36 14.44 21.02
N ARG A 63 2.19 14.76 22.01
CA ARG A 63 2.06 15.99 22.82
C ARG A 63 3.25 16.88 22.51
N GLY A 64 3.00 18.17 22.34
CA GLY A 64 4.04 19.13 22.01
C GLY A 64 3.86 20.47 22.70
N GLN A 65 4.91 21.27 22.69
CA GLN A 65 4.96 22.63 23.18
C GLN A 65 5.86 23.49 22.27
N GLY A 66 5.42 24.72 22.01
CA GLY A 66 6.13 25.67 21.14
C GLY A 66 5.65 27.10 21.38
N GLY A 67 6.25 28.09 20.73
CA GLY A 67 5.67 29.42 20.66
C GLY A 67 4.45 29.44 19.72
N ALA A 68 3.75 30.57 19.67
CA ALA A 68 2.50 30.68 18.91
C ALA A 68 2.69 30.35 17.41
N GLU A 69 3.78 30.82 16.79
CA GLU A 69 4.04 30.57 15.39
C GLU A 69 4.38 29.11 15.11
N GLU A 70 5.24 28.48 15.93
CA GLU A 70 5.60 27.08 15.73
C GLU A 70 4.39 26.17 15.91
N VAL A 71 3.53 26.45 16.89
CA VAL A 71 2.31 25.67 17.16
C VAL A 71 1.32 25.77 15.99
N ILE A 72 1.09 26.97 15.43
CA ILE A 72 0.17 27.10 14.29
C ILE A 72 0.73 26.43 13.03
N ARG A 73 2.05 26.48 12.80
CA ARG A 73 2.68 25.76 11.69
C ARG A 73 2.68 24.24 11.88
N ALA A 74 2.69 23.78 13.14
CA ALA A 74 2.70 22.37 13.46
C ALA A 74 1.44 21.65 12.99
N GLU A 75 0.27 22.31 12.98
CA GLU A 75 -0.97 21.67 12.54
C GLU A 75 -0.85 21.16 11.09
N GLU A 76 -0.56 22.06 10.14
CA GLU A 76 -0.47 21.69 8.72
C GLU A 76 0.67 20.70 8.45
N MET A 77 1.85 20.94 9.05
CA MET A 77 3.03 20.12 8.80
C MET A 77 2.88 18.72 9.41
N LEU A 78 2.59 18.64 10.71
CA LEU A 78 2.57 17.38 11.43
C LEU A 78 1.38 16.52 11.00
N LEU A 79 0.17 17.10 10.86
CA LEU A 79 -0.99 16.33 10.35
C LEU A 79 -0.77 15.89 8.90
N GLY A 80 -0.17 16.75 8.07
CA GLY A 80 0.20 16.42 6.69
C GLY A 80 1.18 15.24 6.58
N ALA A 81 2.12 15.11 7.51
CA ALA A 81 3.08 14.00 7.53
C ALA A 81 2.47 12.64 7.84
N ILE A 82 1.38 12.59 8.63
CA ILE A 82 0.87 11.32 9.16
C ILE A 82 -0.54 10.97 8.68
N GLY A 83 -1.34 11.93 8.24
CA GLY A 83 -2.73 11.70 7.82
C GLY A 83 -2.82 10.75 6.62
N LYS A 84 -2.07 11.02 5.55
CA LYS A 84 -2.08 10.18 4.34
C LYS A 84 -1.44 8.80 4.58
N PRO A 85 -0.24 8.69 5.18
CA PRO A 85 0.33 7.39 5.50
C PRO A 85 -0.57 6.56 6.42
N SER A 86 -1.16 7.16 7.46
CA SER A 86 -2.06 6.43 8.37
C SER A 86 -3.34 5.96 7.66
N GLY A 87 -3.90 6.74 6.76
CA GLY A 87 -5.03 6.32 5.92
C GLY A 87 -4.70 5.11 5.03
N VAL A 88 -3.53 5.13 4.39
CA VAL A 88 -3.04 4.01 3.56
C VAL A 88 -2.76 2.76 4.40
N ALA A 89 -2.12 2.91 5.57
CA ALA A 89 -1.86 1.81 6.49
C ALA A 89 -3.17 1.19 7.01
N THR A 90 -4.16 2.02 7.31
CA THR A 90 -5.50 1.58 7.74
C THR A 90 -6.20 0.77 6.66
N ALA A 91 -6.19 1.24 5.41
CA ALA A 91 -6.78 0.49 4.29
C ALA A 91 -6.05 -0.84 4.04
N ALA A 92 -4.71 -0.85 4.07
CA ALA A 92 -3.93 -2.07 3.95
C ALA A 92 -4.27 -3.09 5.05
N ALA A 93 -4.35 -2.63 6.31
CA ALA A 93 -4.72 -3.47 7.44
C ALA A 93 -6.13 -4.04 7.33
N ASP A 94 -7.09 -3.28 6.79
CA ASP A 94 -8.44 -3.81 6.52
C ASP A 94 -8.42 -4.97 5.52
N PHE A 95 -7.68 -4.84 4.42
CA PHE A 95 -7.54 -5.93 3.45
C PHE A 95 -6.84 -7.16 4.05
N VAL A 96 -5.75 -6.97 4.80
CA VAL A 96 -5.01 -8.06 5.46
C VAL A 96 -5.90 -8.79 6.47
N ARG A 97 -6.62 -8.02 7.31
CA ARG A 97 -7.56 -8.56 8.29
C ARG A 97 -8.66 -9.37 7.62
N ARG A 98 -9.26 -8.86 6.54
CA ARG A 98 -10.30 -9.58 5.79
C ARG A 98 -9.75 -10.82 5.09
N ALA A 99 -8.54 -10.77 4.54
CA ALA A 99 -7.89 -11.95 3.95
C ALA A 99 -7.71 -13.05 5.00
N GLY A 100 -7.45 -12.69 6.27
CA GLY A 100 -7.43 -13.63 7.39
C GLY A 100 -6.38 -14.73 7.22
N GLY A 101 -5.25 -14.40 6.56
CA GLY A 101 -4.18 -15.35 6.26
C GLY A 101 -4.49 -16.35 5.14
N ARG A 102 -5.68 -16.34 4.53
CA ARG A 102 -6.06 -17.28 3.46
C ARG A 102 -5.32 -17.02 2.15
N ILE A 103 -5.01 -15.76 1.88
CA ILE A 103 -4.24 -15.32 0.70
C ILE A 103 -3.28 -14.19 1.09
N LYS A 104 -2.21 -13.99 0.32
CA LYS A 104 -1.29 -12.86 0.51
C LYS A 104 -1.90 -11.59 -0.07
N VAL A 105 -1.93 -10.52 0.72
CA VAL A 105 -2.32 -9.17 0.25
C VAL A 105 -1.06 -8.40 -0.10
N VAL A 106 -1.02 -7.81 -1.29
CA VAL A 106 0.07 -6.93 -1.73
C VAL A 106 -0.48 -5.64 -2.35
N CYS A 107 0.35 -4.60 -2.44
CA CYS A 107 0.03 -3.37 -3.15
C CYS A 107 1.25 -2.92 -3.97
N GLY A 108 1.17 -3.05 -5.29
CA GLY A 108 2.19 -2.54 -6.22
C GLY A 108 1.98 -1.09 -6.65
N ALA A 109 0.83 -0.49 -6.32
CA ALA A 109 0.41 0.82 -6.86
C ALA A 109 1.20 2.02 -6.34
N TRP A 110 1.98 1.88 -5.26
CA TRP A 110 2.90 2.94 -4.80
C TRP A 110 3.94 3.34 -5.88
N LYS A 111 4.16 2.52 -6.91
CA LYS A 111 5.01 2.91 -8.06
C LYS A 111 4.34 3.91 -8.99
N LYS A 112 3.02 4.08 -8.90
CA LYS A 112 2.20 4.95 -9.76
C LYS A 112 1.93 6.32 -9.14
N VAL A 113 2.40 6.57 -7.93
CA VAL A 113 2.33 7.91 -7.31
C VAL A 113 3.60 8.70 -7.57
N ALA A 114 3.53 10.00 -7.29
CA ALA A 114 4.64 10.95 -7.40
C ALA A 114 5.87 10.43 -6.61
N PRO A 115 7.09 10.51 -7.17
CA PRO A 115 8.31 9.98 -6.54
C PRO A 115 8.52 10.41 -5.09
N GLU A 116 8.16 11.65 -4.76
CA GLU A 116 8.37 12.33 -3.49
C GLU A 116 7.64 11.65 -2.33
N VAL A 117 6.50 11.00 -2.61
CA VAL A 117 5.68 10.34 -1.58
C VAL A 117 5.86 8.82 -1.56
N ARG A 118 6.66 8.24 -2.46
CA ARG A 118 6.76 6.78 -2.61
C ARG A 118 7.29 6.08 -1.37
N SER A 119 8.30 6.65 -0.71
CA SER A 119 8.87 6.06 0.51
C SER A 119 7.82 5.95 1.61
N ASP A 120 7.03 7.01 1.78
CA ASP A 120 6.04 7.11 2.84
C ASP A 120 4.87 6.16 2.59
N LEU A 121 4.33 6.15 1.36
CA LEU A 121 3.24 5.24 1.03
C LEU A 121 3.70 3.78 1.00
N ARG A 122 4.93 3.49 0.55
CA ARG A 122 5.50 2.14 0.62
C ARG A 122 5.65 1.68 2.06
N ARG A 123 6.10 2.56 2.97
CA ARG A 123 6.17 2.25 4.41
C ARG A 123 4.77 2.01 4.97
N ALA A 124 3.82 2.90 4.71
CA ALA A 124 2.44 2.77 5.18
C ALA A 124 1.78 1.45 4.77
N ILE A 125 1.96 1.02 3.52
CA ILE A 125 1.48 -0.29 3.04
C ILE A 125 2.02 -1.43 3.91
N ALA A 126 3.34 -1.41 4.18
CA ALA A 126 4.00 -2.41 5.00
C ALA A 126 3.58 -2.33 6.48
N THR A 127 3.40 -1.12 7.02
CA THR A 127 2.88 -0.86 8.36
C THR A 127 1.48 -1.47 8.54
N GLY A 128 0.62 -1.36 7.53
CA GLY A 128 -0.68 -2.04 7.50
C GLY A 128 -0.61 -3.55 7.28
N GLY A 129 0.58 -4.14 7.20
CA GLY A 129 0.80 -5.58 7.04
C GLY A 129 0.70 -6.12 5.61
N ALA A 130 0.44 -5.28 4.61
CA ALA A 130 0.38 -5.69 3.22
C ALA A 130 1.79 -5.73 2.59
N GLY A 131 2.03 -6.67 1.68
CA GLY A 131 3.29 -6.77 0.96
C GLY A 131 3.45 -5.65 -0.07
N VAL A 132 4.64 -5.05 -0.16
CA VAL A 132 4.96 -4.05 -1.22
C VAL A 132 5.48 -4.68 -2.51
N ARG A 133 5.65 -6.01 -2.50
CA ARG A 133 6.11 -6.85 -3.61
C ARG A 133 5.21 -8.09 -3.67
N ILE A 134 4.97 -8.59 -4.89
CA ILE A 134 4.16 -9.80 -5.13
C ILE A 134 4.78 -11.05 -4.49
N THR A 135 6.11 -11.12 -4.44
CA THR A 135 6.88 -12.17 -3.76
C THR A 135 8.12 -11.58 -3.09
N ASP A 136 8.57 -12.25 -2.03
CA ASP A 136 9.75 -11.84 -1.26
C ASP A 136 11.04 -12.36 -1.91
N ARG A 137 10.93 -13.44 -2.71
CA ARG A 137 12.01 -13.98 -3.53
C ARG A 137 12.50 -12.97 -4.58
N PRO A 138 13.74 -13.08 -5.07
CA PRO A 138 14.16 -12.42 -6.31
C PRO A 138 13.23 -12.86 -7.46
N PHE A 139 12.70 -11.89 -8.20
CA PHE A 139 11.74 -12.16 -9.27
C PHE A 139 11.92 -11.22 -10.47
N ILE A 140 11.44 -11.68 -11.62
CA ILE A 140 11.28 -10.90 -12.85
C ILE A 140 9.78 -10.64 -13.01
N TYR A 141 9.41 -9.38 -13.24
CA TYR A 141 8.02 -8.98 -13.46
C TYR A 141 7.80 -8.64 -14.93
N LEU A 142 6.94 -9.40 -15.60
CA LEU A 142 6.55 -9.19 -16.98
C LEU A 142 5.13 -8.60 -16.99
N ASP A 143 5.04 -7.28 -17.11
CA ASP A 143 3.76 -6.60 -17.29
C ASP A 143 3.20 -6.80 -18.70
N LYS A 144 1.97 -6.31 -18.93
CA LYS A 144 1.30 -6.39 -20.24
C LYS A 144 2.13 -5.80 -21.40
N ASN A 145 2.98 -4.81 -21.15
CA ASN A 145 3.80 -4.19 -22.20
C ASN A 145 4.94 -5.11 -22.59
N TYR A 146 5.63 -5.75 -21.64
CA TYR A 146 6.62 -6.78 -21.95
C TYR A 146 6.02 -7.94 -22.73
N VAL A 147 4.86 -8.45 -22.28
CA VAL A 147 4.13 -9.53 -22.97
C VAL A 147 3.82 -9.13 -24.42
N ARG A 148 3.33 -7.91 -24.64
CA ARG A 148 3.00 -7.43 -25.99
C ARG A 148 4.23 -7.23 -26.87
N LEU A 149 5.29 -6.63 -26.34
CA LEU A 149 6.53 -6.36 -27.08
C LEU A 149 7.27 -7.65 -27.48
N LEU A 150 7.20 -8.68 -26.66
CA LEU A 150 7.85 -9.96 -26.90
C LEU A 150 6.97 -10.94 -27.71
N GLY A 151 5.78 -10.52 -28.13
CA GLY A 151 4.91 -11.32 -29.00
C GLY A 151 4.06 -12.37 -28.28
N GLY A 152 3.82 -12.21 -26.99
CA GLY A 152 2.94 -13.06 -26.19
C GLY A 152 3.59 -13.58 -24.91
N VAL A 153 2.78 -14.28 -24.10
CA VAL A 153 3.17 -14.76 -22.78
C VAL A 153 4.31 -15.79 -22.85
N GLY A 154 4.22 -16.77 -23.74
CA GLY A 154 5.23 -17.82 -23.90
C GLY A 154 6.62 -17.26 -24.24
N PRO A 155 6.77 -16.49 -25.32
CA PRO A 155 8.04 -15.84 -25.66
C PRO A 155 8.59 -14.95 -24.54
N ALA A 156 7.72 -14.20 -23.84
CA ALA A 156 8.13 -13.33 -22.75
C ALA A 156 8.72 -14.11 -21.57
N VAL A 157 8.03 -15.19 -21.13
CA VAL A 157 8.49 -16.05 -20.04
C VAL A 157 9.76 -16.79 -20.44
N ALA A 158 9.83 -17.34 -21.66
CA ALA A 158 11.02 -18.02 -22.15
C ALA A 158 12.25 -17.09 -22.17
N ARG A 159 12.07 -15.84 -22.59
CA ARG A 159 13.15 -14.84 -22.59
C ARG A 159 13.61 -14.50 -21.18
N ALA A 160 12.69 -14.34 -20.23
CA ALA A 160 13.02 -14.08 -18.83
C ALA A 160 13.76 -15.27 -18.20
N ARG A 161 13.34 -16.50 -18.49
CA ARG A 161 13.98 -17.73 -17.99
C ARG A 161 15.38 -17.93 -18.54
N ALA A 162 15.61 -17.57 -19.81
CA ALA A 162 16.95 -17.61 -20.41
C ALA A 162 17.91 -16.59 -19.80
N TYR A 163 17.41 -15.50 -19.23
CA TYR A 163 18.22 -14.50 -18.53
C TYR A 163 18.64 -14.97 -17.13
N ASP A 164 17.70 -15.49 -16.35
CA ASP A 164 17.97 -16.01 -15.00
C ASP A 164 16.95 -17.12 -14.64
N PRO A 165 17.33 -18.41 -14.70
CA PRO A 165 16.42 -19.52 -14.46
C PRO A 165 16.07 -19.71 -12.98
N GLU A 166 16.82 -19.12 -12.05
CA GLU A 166 16.62 -19.28 -10.60
C GLU A 166 15.61 -18.27 -10.03
N ARG A 167 15.34 -17.19 -10.77
CA ARG A 167 14.36 -16.16 -10.39
C ARG A 167 12.94 -16.62 -10.64
N VAL A 168 12.06 -16.26 -9.71
CA VAL A 168 10.62 -16.43 -9.91
C VAL A 168 10.18 -15.50 -11.05
N ILE A 169 9.51 -16.03 -12.05
CA ILE A 169 8.91 -15.21 -13.12
C ILE A 169 7.45 -14.97 -12.77
N ALA A 170 7.07 -13.71 -12.63
CA ALA A 170 5.69 -13.26 -12.46
C ALA A 170 5.24 -12.57 -13.75
N VAL A 171 4.20 -13.11 -14.39
CA VAL A 171 3.72 -12.61 -15.69
C VAL A 171 2.25 -12.22 -15.63
N GLN A 172 1.91 -11.07 -16.20
CA GLN A 172 0.54 -10.61 -16.32
C GLN A 172 -0.21 -11.37 -17.42
N LEU A 173 -1.39 -11.86 -17.07
CA LEU A 173 -2.38 -12.43 -17.96
C LEU A 173 -3.51 -11.42 -18.11
N ARG A 174 -3.82 -11.04 -19.35
CA ARG A 174 -4.75 -9.96 -19.67
C ARG A 174 -5.92 -10.41 -20.53
N GLY A 175 -5.83 -11.59 -21.13
CA GLY A 175 -6.88 -12.07 -22.03
C GLY A 175 -6.93 -11.30 -23.36
N GLU A 176 -5.93 -10.46 -23.65
CA GLU A 176 -5.95 -9.53 -24.79
C GLU A 176 -5.41 -10.15 -26.08
N LEU A 177 -4.50 -11.13 -25.97
CA LEU A 177 -3.93 -11.84 -27.11
C LEU A 177 -4.56 -13.23 -27.28
N GLN A 178 -4.84 -13.89 -26.15
CA GLN A 178 -5.49 -15.20 -26.08
C GLN A 178 -6.37 -15.26 -24.84
N PRO A 179 -7.35 -16.18 -24.74
CA PRO A 179 -8.12 -16.36 -23.52
C PRO A 179 -7.20 -16.61 -22.31
N VAL A 180 -7.55 -16.07 -21.13
CA VAL A 180 -6.71 -16.16 -19.93
C VAL A 180 -6.35 -17.60 -19.54
N ALA A 181 -7.24 -18.56 -19.80
CA ALA A 181 -6.94 -19.98 -19.57
C ALA A 181 -5.76 -20.49 -20.42
N VAL A 182 -5.67 -20.03 -21.67
CA VAL A 182 -4.58 -20.37 -22.60
C VAL A 182 -3.30 -19.64 -22.19
N GLU A 183 -3.39 -18.34 -21.89
CA GLU A 183 -2.24 -17.56 -21.40
C GLU A 183 -1.66 -18.19 -20.11
N ALA A 184 -2.51 -18.66 -19.20
CA ALA A 184 -2.11 -19.34 -17.96
C ALA A 184 -1.36 -20.66 -18.22
N ALA A 185 -1.88 -21.50 -19.12
CA ALA A 185 -1.22 -22.76 -19.48
C ALA A 185 0.15 -22.51 -20.11
N VAL A 186 0.21 -21.61 -21.09
CA VAL A 186 1.46 -21.24 -21.79
C VAL A 186 2.48 -20.66 -20.81
N ALA A 187 2.06 -19.81 -19.87
CA ALA A 187 2.94 -19.27 -18.83
C ALA A 187 3.53 -20.37 -17.94
N ALA A 188 2.68 -21.27 -17.45
CA ALA A 188 3.09 -22.35 -16.56
C ALA A 188 4.07 -23.31 -17.25
N GLU A 189 3.77 -23.75 -18.47
CA GLU A 189 4.63 -24.61 -19.28
C GLU A 189 5.99 -23.97 -19.59
N ALA A 190 6.01 -22.65 -19.81
CA ALA A 190 7.24 -21.90 -20.02
C ALA A 190 8.08 -21.71 -18.74
N GLY A 191 7.51 -21.97 -17.56
CA GLY A 191 8.18 -21.89 -16.26
C GLY A 191 7.88 -20.63 -15.45
N ALA A 192 6.74 -19.97 -15.67
CA ALA A 192 6.29 -18.90 -14.78
C ALA A 192 5.94 -19.45 -13.40
N GLY A 193 6.43 -18.78 -12.34
CA GLY A 193 6.11 -19.14 -10.95
C GLY A 193 4.90 -18.40 -10.40
N ILE A 194 4.54 -17.25 -10.99
CA ILE A 194 3.36 -16.47 -10.59
C ILE A 194 2.56 -16.07 -11.82
N LEU A 195 1.29 -16.47 -11.83
CA LEU A 195 0.29 -16.15 -12.87
C LEU A 195 -0.56 -14.98 -12.38
N MET A 196 -0.31 -13.77 -12.89
CA MET A 196 -0.98 -12.55 -12.44
C MET A 196 -2.17 -12.21 -13.34
N VAL A 197 -3.37 -12.63 -12.95
CA VAL A 197 -4.61 -12.30 -13.66
C VAL A 197 -4.98 -10.84 -13.37
N ASP A 198 -4.64 -9.93 -14.28
CA ASP A 198 -4.86 -8.48 -14.16
C ASP A 198 -6.00 -8.02 -15.08
N THR A 199 -7.16 -8.70 -15.02
CA THR A 199 -8.34 -8.35 -15.84
C THR A 199 -9.44 -7.67 -15.04
N GLY A 200 -9.40 -7.76 -13.71
CA GLY A 200 -10.49 -7.34 -12.83
C GLY A 200 -11.76 -8.18 -12.95
N ASN A 201 -11.72 -9.31 -13.66
CA ASN A 201 -12.87 -10.18 -13.87
C ASN A 201 -12.66 -11.55 -13.20
N LEU A 202 -13.54 -11.88 -12.25
CA LEU A 202 -13.49 -13.16 -11.52
C LEU A 202 -13.65 -14.39 -12.41
N ARG A 203 -14.28 -14.27 -13.59
CA ARG A 203 -14.38 -15.38 -14.55
C ARG A 203 -13.02 -15.79 -15.08
N ASP A 204 -12.16 -14.81 -15.34
CA ASP A 204 -10.80 -15.05 -15.84
C ASP A 204 -9.92 -15.67 -14.76
N LEU A 205 -10.08 -15.22 -13.50
CA LEU A 205 -9.41 -15.85 -12.37
C LEU A 205 -9.81 -17.33 -12.25
N LYS A 206 -11.10 -17.64 -12.29
CA LYS A 206 -11.59 -19.03 -12.27
C LYS A 206 -11.08 -19.84 -13.45
N ALA A 207 -10.98 -19.24 -14.63
CA ALA A 207 -10.42 -19.88 -15.82
C ALA A 207 -8.94 -20.21 -15.65
N ALA A 208 -8.12 -19.28 -15.12
CA ALA A 208 -6.71 -19.52 -14.82
C ALA A 208 -6.52 -20.63 -13.76
N VAL A 209 -7.32 -20.60 -12.68
CA VAL A 209 -7.29 -21.64 -11.64
C VAL A 209 -7.67 -23.01 -12.19
N THR A 210 -8.69 -23.06 -13.06
CA THR A 210 -9.12 -24.32 -13.70
C THR A 210 -8.03 -24.84 -14.64
N ALA A 211 -7.45 -23.98 -15.47
CA ALA A 211 -6.34 -24.35 -16.36
C ALA A 211 -5.15 -24.90 -15.57
N ALA A 212 -4.76 -24.25 -14.47
CA ALA A 212 -3.69 -24.71 -13.59
C ALA A 212 -3.96 -26.09 -12.97
N ARG A 213 -5.21 -26.38 -12.60
CA ARG A 213 -5.60 -27.70 -12.07
C ARG A 213 -5.57 -28.78 -13.15
N THR A 214 -6.20 -28.52 -14.29
CA THR A 214 -6.29 -29.49 -15.40
C THR A 214 -4.91 -29.81 -15.97
N GLY A 215 -4.01 -28.82 -16.03
CA GLY A 215 -2.63 -29.02 -16.47
C GLY A 215 -1.66 -29.59 -15.42
N GLY A 216 -2.11 -29.79 -14.17
CA GLY A 216 -1.26 -30.32 -13.10
C GLY A 216 -0.23 -29.32 -12.54
N TRP A 217 -0.39 -28.02 -12.80
CA TRP A 217 0.52 -26.96 -12.37
C TRP A 217 0.07 -26.23 -11.10
N ARG A 218 -1.12 -26.51 -10.56
CA ARG A 218 -1.71 -25.73 -9.44
C ARG A 218 -0.81 -25.65 -8.20
N GLU A 219 -0.05 -26.69 -7.91
CA GLU A 219 0.88 -26.73 -6.77
C GLU A 219 2.27 -26.14 -7.11
N GLN A 220 2.54 -25.85 -8.39
CA GLN A 220 3.82 -25.35 -8.89
C GLN A 220 3.82 -23.83 -9.10
N VAL A 221 2.63 -23.22 -9.23
CA VAL A 221 2.46 -21.79 -9.50
C VAL A 221 1.60 -21.14 -8.43
N GLN A 222 1.89 -19.87 -8.14
CA GLN A 222 0.95 -19.01 -7.40
C GLN A 222 0.07 -18.26 -8.39
N ILE A 223 -1.22 -18.16 -8.12
CA ILE A 223 -2.18 -17.40 -8.92
C ILE A 223 -2.49 -16.10 -8.18
N ALA A 224 -2.12 -14.98 -8.80
CA ALA A 224 -2.38 -13.65 -8.29
C ALA A 224 -3.56 -13.01 -9.04
N PHE A 225 -4.34 -12.18 -8.35
CA PHE A 225 -5.45 -11.43 -8.95
C PHE A 225 -5.29 -9.93 -8.73
N ALA A 226 -5.59 -9.15 -9.77
CA ALA A 226 -5.59 -7.70 -9.74
C ALA A 226 -6.65 -7.10 -10.66
N GLY A 227 -6.83 -5.79 -10.54
CA GLY A 227 -7.81 -5.01 -11.28
C GLY A 227 -9.08 -4.77 -10.47
N GLY A 228 -9.26 -3.53 -10.00
CA GLY A 228 -10.53 -3.11 -9.38
C GLY A 228 -10.92 -3.83 -8.07
N VAL A 229 -9.97 -4.44 -7.36
CA VAL A 229 -10.26 -5.15 -6.11
C VAL A 229 -10.77 -4.17 -5.05
N THR A 230 -11.90 -4.52 -4.43
CA THR A 230 -12.53 -3.78 -3.33
C THR A 230 -12.61 -4.64 -2.07
N PRO A 231 -12.79 -4.04 -0.87
CA PRO A 231 -12.95 -4.80 0.36
C PRO A 231 -14.13 -5.79 0.30
N ALA A 232 -15.23 -5.41 -0.38
CA ALA A 232 -16.40 -6.27 -0.56
C ALA A 232 -16.15 -7.43 -1.55
N GLY A 233 -15.29 -7.24 -2.55
CA GLY A 233 -14.97 -8.26 -3.56
C GLY A 233 -13.95 -9.30 -3.11
N LEU A 234 -13.23 -9.04 -2.00
CA LEU A 234 -12.11 -9.88 -1.56
C LEU A 234 -12.50 -11.34 -1.29
N GLU A 235 -13.65 -11.59 -0.64
CA GLU A 235 -14.13 -12.95 -0.38
C GLU A 235 -14.35 -13.75 -1.67
N ALA A 236 -14.85 -13.10 -2.71
CA ALA A 236 -15.08 -13.75 -4.00
C ALA A 236 -13.76 -14.07 -4.72
N VAL A 237 -12.72 -13.26 -4.54
CA VAL A 237 -11.35 -13.53 -5.03
C VAL A 237 -10.75 -14.73 -4.30
N ILE A 238 -10.89 -14.79 -2.97
CA ILE A 238 -10.43 -15.93 -2.16
C ILE A 238 -11.16 -17.20 -2.56
N ALA A 239 -12.49 -17.17 -2.65
CA ALA A 239 -13.30 -18.32 -3.02
C ALA A 239 -13.04 -18.81 -4.46
N ALA A 240 -12.58 -17.92 -5.35
CA ALA A 240 -12.18 -18.28 -6.70
C ALA A 240 -10.83 -19.01 -6.76
N GLY A 241 -10.05 -19.03 -5.67
CA GLY A 241 -8.82 -19.82 -5.54
C GLY A 241 -7.52 -19.06 -5.83
N ALA A 242 -7.53 -17.73 -5.74
CA ALA A 242 -6.30 -16.93 -5.78
C ALA A 242 -5.41 -17.25 -4.56
N ASP A 243 -4.10 -17.15 -4.73
CA ASP A 243 -3.09 -17.24 -3.65
C ASP A 243 -2.64 -15.84 -3.20
N ILE A 244 -2.71 -14.87 -4.11
CA ILE A 244 -2.26 -13.49 -3.90
C ILE A 244 -3.31 -12.53 -4.46
N VAL A 245 -3.54 -11.41 -3.78
CA VAL A 245 -4.31 -10.28 -4.31
C VAL A 245 -3.45 -9.02 -4.32
N ASP A 246 -3.32 -8.38 -5.48
CA ASP A 246 -2.68 -7.06 -5.60
C ASP A 246 -3.75 -5.97 -5.61
N VAL A 247 -3.82 -5.26 -4.49
CA VAL A 247 -4.79 -4.21 -4.26
C VAL A 247 -4.12 -2.88 -4.53
N GLY A 248 -4.45 -2.28 -5.67
CA GLY A 248 -3.90 -0.98 -6.06
C GLY A 248 -4.65 0.19 -5.42
N ARG A 249 -5.59 0.75 -6.18
CA ARG A 249 -6.28 2.01 -5.85
C ARG A 249 -6.93 2.02 -4.47
N ALA A 250 -7.59 0.93 -4.09
CA ALA A 250 -8.32 0.85 -2.82
C ALA A 250 -7.43 0.99 -1.57
N ILE A 251 -6.11 0.78 -1.69
CA ILE A 251 -5.14 1.06 -0.62
C ILE A 251 -4.50 2.43 -0.83
N ILE A 252 -3.97 2.72 -2.03
CA ILE A 252 -3.15 3.93 -2.23
C ILE A 252 -3.96 5.23 -2.24
N ASP A 253 -5.22 5.19 -2.69
CA ASP A 253 -6.14 6.33 -2.73
C ASP A 253 -7.03 6.40 -1.48
N ALA A 254 -6.72 5.62 -0.43
CA ALA A 254 -7.44 5.70 0.84
C ALA A 254 -7.53 7.15 1.35
N PRO A 255 -8.67 7.57 1.93
CA PRO A 255 -8.79 8.88 2.56
C PRO A 255 -7.68 9.12 3.59
N LEU A 256 -7.38 10.38 3.86
CA LEU A 256 -6.55 10.75 5.01
C LEU A 256 -7.24 10.22 6.28
N LEU A 257 -6.46 9.71 7.24
CA LEU A 257 -7.00 9.45 8.57
C LEU A 257 -7.41 10.79 9.22
N ASP A 258 -8.62 10.87 9.76
CA ASP A 258 -9.11 12.07 10.44
C ASP A 258 -8.38 12.28 11.78
N LEU A 259 -7.60 13.36 11.84
CA LEU A 259 -6.74 13.71 12.96
C LEU A 259 -7.01 15.17 13.34
N SER A 260 -6.92 15.49 14.63
CA SER A 260 -6.93 16.87 15.11
C SER A 260 -5.66 17.24 15.82
N MET A 261 -5.33 18.52 15.73
CA MET A 261 -4.41 19.18 16.63
C MET A 261 -5.20 20.20 17.45
N ASP A 262 -5.11 20.11 18.77
CA ASP A 262 -5.80 21.02 19.68
C ASP A 262 -4.79 21.63 20.65
N VAL A 263 -4.78 22.96 20.75
CA VAL A 263 -3.99 23.70 21.75
C VAL A 263 -4.63 23.49 23.12
N ALA A 264 -3.83 23.12 24.10
CA ALA A 264 -4.22 23.04 25.50
C ALA A 264 -3.85 24.37 26.20
N GLU A 265 -4.73 24.85 27.06
CA GLU A 265 -4.48 26.01 27.94
C GLU A 265 -3.20 25.86 28.77
#